data_AF-W2TFH8-F1
#
_entry.id   AF-W2TFH8-F1
#
_cell.length_a   1.000
_cell.length_b   1.000
_cell.length_c   1.000
_cell.angle_alpha   90.00
_cell.angle_beta   90.00
_cell.angle_gamma   90.00
#
_symmetry.space_group_name_H-M   'P 1'
#
loop_
_entity.id
_entity.type
_entity.pdbx_description
1 polymer ?
#
loop_
_entity_poly.entity_id
_entity_poly.type
_entity_poly.pdbx_seq_one_letter_code
_entity_poly.pdbx_strand_id
1 'polypeptide(L)'
;MPEFCNFSRELNVNGRCREEFEKLFCATDVSLDSLLCYGQDESRQRCSECAHNWERSKWVVSWWDSLGKPAAGVSDGNYYWLGDYEICSQLRKSFTDYSPYKATIDCELDVYFSKPSIIMFATLAIWIALQIGVTIFDAESWIWMCLNIRINARRALSTKRAPESLHALHGLEFITFIWFITAMVYNLMQPYIENVAFSYDAVSSIAAHPTNNYSYLTDGLMALSALYTTYLLYGEVNTVKDIVEVLRKTLVRFWPAYAFCVLFMWILFPELSSGPLWIHGDTVERCSSSWWKNLLFINNLFGVKDTCVDFGYVVSLEAQYFVPLIILIYLARSRLLTVKILAVVLLSLSISFTFCRAFIYGLPPAPLLTAEPIAPERIEQMLNILVISPLTRASPVIVGFLFGICMWNEDGLRYKDIFGKLFTVIMTIFSAAAGLFVMFSLLPFATSSAGHPLFLAFYAAFHRPLWAISLLSFLYLSHHGSFAWIHAILTWRIFSPLSKLTWIALIVAEPIILFFFSGLNRPSHATNWSAIYAAVSASTMSYLLALMIDIFLSRPIRCLLDREEVHRYKEAQSD
;
A
#
# COMPACT_ATOMS: atom_id res chain seq x y z
N MET A 1 -9.07 6.99 56.46
CA MET A 1 -7.96 6.01 56.57
C MET A 1 -7.50 5.71 55.14
N PRO A 2 -6.19 5.62 54.85
CA PRO A 2 -5.69 5.32 53.51
C PRO A 2 -5.97 3.85 53.18
N GLU A 3 -7.12 3.61 52.56
CA GLU A 3 -7.70 2.30 52.34
C GLU A 3 -6.97 1.57 51.21
N PHE A 4 -6.63 2.30 50.13
CA PHE A 4 -5.93 1.76 48.97
C PHE A 4 -4.47 1.43 49.29
N CYS A 5 -3.78 2.31 50.03
CA CYS A 5 -2.39 2.12 50.44
C CYS A 5 -2.22 0.86 51.28
N ASN A 6 -3.14 0.58 52.20
CA ASN A 6 -3.07 -0.64 53.00
C ASN A 6 -3.37 -1.90 52.19
N PHE A 7 -4.30 -1.83 51.23
CA PHE A 7 -4.61 -2.94 50.32
C PHE A 7 -3.37 -3.43 49.55
N SER A 8 -2.46 -2.52 49.20
CA SER A 8 -1.19 -2.88 48.52
C SER A 8 -0.34 -3.91 49.28
N ARG A 9 -0.45 -3.94 50.62
CA ARG A 9 0.33 -4.82 51.50
C ARG A 9 -0.25 -6.23 51.59
N GLU A 10 -1.52 -6.38 51.24
CA GLU A 10 -2.24 -7.65 51.22
C GLU A 10 -2.08 -8.39 49.88
N LEU A 11 -1.48 -7.74 48.88
CA LEU A 11 -1.24 -8.32 47.56
C LEU A 11 -0.17 -9.41 47.60
N ASN A 12 -0.54 -10.61 47.15
CA ASN A 12 0.36 -11.75 47.00
C ASN A 12 1.24 -11.62 45.75
N VAL A 13 2.13 -10.64 45.76
CA VAL A 13 3.10 -10.35 44.69
C VAL A 13 4.53 -10.31 45.23
N ASN A 14 5.52 -10.44 44.33
CA ASN A 14 6.94 -10.35 44.67
C ASN A 14 7.30 -9.00 45.29
N GLY A 15 8.31 -8.93 46.16
CA GLY A 15 8.64 -7.75 46.97
C GLY A 15 8.84 -6.46 46.14
N ARG A 16 9.58 -6.55 45.03
CA ARG A 16 9.77 -5.40 44.12
C ARG A 16 8.47 -4.93 43.46
N CYS A 17 7.57 -5.86 43.16
CA CYS A 17 6.27 -5.54 42.57
C CYS A 17 5.34 -4.93 43.62
N ARG A 18 5.42 -5.43 44.87
CA ARG A 18 4.69 -4.87 46.01
C ARG A 18 5.08 -3.43 46.28
N GLU A 19 6.38 -3.09 46.24
CA GLU A 19 6.87 -1.72 46.41
C GLU A 19 6.31 -0.76 45.34
N GLU A 20 6.22 -1.19 44.08
CA GLU A 20 5.65 -0.38 43.02
C GLU A 20 4.12 -0.21 43.16
N PHE A 21 3.41 -1.27 43.56
CA PHE A 21 1.98 -1.17 43.88
C PHE A 21 1.73 -0.30 45.12
N GLU A 22 2.58 -0.36 46.13
CA GLU A 22 2.48 0.51 47.32
C GLU A 22 2.65 1.97 46.92
N LYS A 23 3.67 2.31 46.11
CA LYS A 23 3.82 3.68 45.56
C LYS A 23 2.57 4.16 44.84
N LEU A 24 1.99 3.29 44.01
CA LEU A 24 0.81 3.60 43.22
C LEU A 24 -0.44 3.81 44.09
N PHE A 25 -0.78 2.84 44.94
CA PHE A 25 -1.99 2.90 45.74
C PHE A 25 -1.91 3.97 46.84
N CYS A 26 -0.73 4.19 47.43
CA CYS A 26 -0.54 5.26 48.39
C CYS A 26 -0.58 6.65 47.72
N ALA A 27 -0.05 6.80 46.50
CA ALA A 27 -0.23 8.03 45.73
C ALA A 27 -1.70 8.28 45.35
N THR A 28 -2.46 7.21 45.10
CA THR A 28 -3.90 7.26 44.81
C THR A 28 -4.69 7.80 46.02
N ASP A 29 -4.42 7.28 47.22
CA ASP A 29 -5.02 7.79 48.46
C ASP A 29 -4.72 9.28 48.68
N VAL A 30 -3.46 9.69 48.53
CA VAL A 30 -3.04 11.10 48.69
C VAL A 30 -3.71 12.00 47.65
N SER A 31 -3.91 11.51 46.42
CA SER A 31 -4.58 12.26 45.36
C SER A 31 -6.08 12.42 45.64
N LEU A 32 -6.74 11.36 46.13
CA LEU A 32 -8.16 11.39 46.50
C LEU A 32 -8.42 12.32 47.70
N ASP A 33 -7.53 12.30 48.70
CA ASP A 33 -7.64 13.17 49.87
C ASP A 33 -7.39 14.65 49.51
N SER A 34 -6.42 14.91 48.64
CA SER A 34 -6.16 16.27 48.13
C SER A 34 -7.26 16.81 47.19
N LEU A 35 -8.01 15.93 46.50
CA LEU A 35 -9.21 16.28 45.72
C LEU A 35 -10.38 16.72 46.60
N LEU A 36 -10.59 16.03 47.72
CA LEU A 36 -11.73 16.29 48.61
C LEU A 36 -11.48 17.43 49.59
N CYS A 37 -10.20 17.74 49.89
CA CYS A 37 -9.68 18.77 50.83
C CYS A 37 -10.80 19.50 51.61
N TYR A 38 -11.46 18.76 52.52
CA TYR A 38 -12.64 19.24 53.24
C TYR A 38 -12.21 20.16 54.39
N GLY A 39 -12.70 21.39 54.41
CA GLY A 39 -12.43 22.34 55.49
C GLY A 39 -12.66 23.77 55.07
N GLN A 40 -13.81 24.31 55.48
CA GLN A 40 -14.10 25.74 55.45
C GLN A 40 -13.09 26.51 56.31
N ASP A 41 -12.52 27.57 55.70
CA ASP A 41 -12.10 28.84 56.30
C ASP A 41 -10.95 29.02 57.30
N GLU A 42 -10.24 28.01 57.82
CA GLU A 42 -9.16 28.32 58.80
C GLU A 42 -7.83 27.58 58.58
N SER A 43 -7.08 27.97 57.54
CA SER A 43 -5.61 28.17 57.53
C SER A 43 -5.02 28.12 56.11
N ARG A 44 -4.39 29.21 55.65
CA ARG A 44 -3.64 29.29 54.37
C ARG A 44 -2.61 28.16 54.21
N GLN A 45 -2.08 27.68 55.33
CA GLN A 45 -1.07 26.63 55.38
C GLN A 45 -1.62 25.28 54.92
N ARG A 46 -2.83 24.90 55.35
CA ARG A 46 -3.45 23.63 54.96
C ARG A 46 -3.84 23.58 53.48
N CYS A 47 -4.28 24.71 52.93
CA CYS A 47 -4.50 24.85 51.48
C CYS A 47 -3.20 24.69 50.69
N SER A 48 -2.09 25.27 51.18
CA SER A 48 -0.77 25.11 50.55
C SER A 48 -0.28 23.67 50.61
N GLU A 49 -0.53 22.96 51.70
CA GLU A 49 -0.19 21.54 51.85
C GLU A 49 -1.02 20.65 50.92
N CYS A 50 -2.34 20.85 50.83
CA CYS A 50 -3.19 20.16 49.86
C CYS A 50 -2.68 20.39 48.42
N ALA A 51 -2.35 21.64 48.05
CA ALA A 51 -1.86 21.97 46.71
C ALA A 51 -0.49 21.30 46.40
N HIS A 52 0.43 21.27 47.37
CA HIS A 52 1.71 20.59 47.20
C HIS A 52 1.56 19.07 47.11
N ASN A 53 0.66 18.49 47.90
CA ASN A 53 0.38 17.06 47.86
C ASN A 53 -0.28 16.66 46.54
N TRP A 54 -1.21 17.47 46.03
CA TRP A 54 -1.79 17.31 44.70
C TRP A 54 -0.72 17.33 43.61
N GLU A 55 0.13 18.36 43.59
CA GLU A 55 1.16 18.50 42.55
C GLU A 55 2.14 17.33 42.52
N ARG A 56 2.45 16.74 43.69
CA ARG A 56 3.34 15.57 43.80
C ARG A 56 2.66 14.25 43.44
N SER A 57 1.34 14.14 43.60
CA SER A 57 0.62 12.87 43.46
C SER A 57 -0.26 12.79 42.20
N LYS A 58 -0.54 13.91 41.52
CA LYS A 58 -1.41 13.99 40.32
C LYS A 58 -1.03 13.04 39.18
N TRP A 59 0.22 12.60 39.09
CA TRP A 59 0.67 11.62 38.10
C TRP A 59 -0.12 10.31 38.17
N VAL A 60 -0.59 9.93 39.36
CA VAL A 60 -1.32 8.66 39.56
C VAL A 60 -2.69 8.68 38.90
N VAL A 61 -3.31 9.86 38.78
CA VAL A 61 -4.58 10.04 38.06
C VAL A 61 -4.37 9.75 36.58
N SER A 62 -3.29 10.26 35.99
CA SER A 62 -2.91 9.93 34.60
C SER A 62 -2.57 8.45 34.42
N TRP A 63 -2.02 7.80 35.44
CA TRP A 63 -1.75 6.37 35.41
C TRP A 63 -3.04 5.54 35.42
N TRP A 64 -4.00 5.84 36.31
CA TRP A 64 -5.30 5.16 36.34
C TRP A 64 -6.13 5.40 35.07
N ASP A 65 -6.10 6.62 34.55
CA ASP A 65 -6.74 6.95 33.26
C ASP A 65 -6.23 6.06 32.11
N SER A 66 -4.97 5.65 32.17
CA SER A 66 -4.36 4.81 31.12
C SER A 66 -4.88 3.37 31.08
N LEU A 67 -5.55 2.88 32.15
CA LEU A 67 -5.94 1.47 32.29
C LEU A 67 -7.34 1.12 31.74
N GLY A 68 -8.21 2.11 31.50
CA GLY A 68 -9.65 1.88 31.32
C GLY A 68 -10.23 2.12 29.91
N LYS A 69 -9.41 2.43 28.90
CA LYS A 69 -9.94 2.94 27.61
C LYS A 69 -10.39 1.81 26.67
N PRO A 70 -11.70 1.63 26.38
CA PRO A 70 -12.15 0.71 25.33
C PRO A 70 -11.72 1.21 23.95
N ALA A 71 -11.53 0.27 23.01
CA ALA A 71 -11.09 0.57 21.65
C ALA A 71 -12.17 1.28 20.82
N ALA A 72 -11.75 2.11 19.86
CA ALA A 72 -12.64 2.77 18.90
C ALA A 72 -13.44 1.74 18.07
N GLY A 73 -14.74 2.00 17.89
CA GLY A 73 -15.65 1.17 17.11
C GLY A 73 -15.88 1.73 15.70
N VAL A 74 -16.17 0.85 14.74
CA VAL A 74 -16.42 1.20 13.32
C VAL A 74 -17.71 2.00 13.10
N SER A 75 -18.72 1.84 13.97
CA SER A 75 -19.99 2.61 13.90
C SER A 75 -20.01 3.84 14.81
N ASP A 76 -19.27 3.78 15.92
CA ASP A 76 -19.47 4.68 17.06
C ASP A 76 -18.26 5.60 17.31
N GLY A 77 -17.25 5.59 16.42
CA GLY A 77 -16.05 6.45 16.47
C GLY A 77 -15.39 6.57 17.86
N ASN A 78 -14.70 7.67 18.12
CA ASN A 78 -14.17 8.03 19.44
C ASN A 78 -15.07 9.05 20.15
N TYR A 79 -16.38 8.83 20.19
CA TYR A 79 -17.33 9.82 20.71
C TYR A 79 -17.40 9.88 22.25
N TYR A 80 -16.81 8.91 22.97
CA TYR A 80 -17.08 8.70 24.40
C TYR A 80 -15.88 8.79 25.35
N TRP A 81 -14.64 9.08 24.90
CA TRP A 81 -13.48 9.19 25.81
C TRP A 81 -12.53 10.35 25.55
N LEU A 82 -12.10 10.96 26.67
CA LEU A 82 -11.15 12.06 26.91
C LEU A 82 -10.71 12.92 25.71
N GLY A 83 -11.25 14.14 25.72
CA GLY A 83 -11.27 15.09 24.62
C GLY A 83 -12.69 15.57 24.29
N ASP A 84 -13.68 15.29 25.14
CA ASP A 84 -15.06 15.80 25.03
C ASP A 84 -15.03 17.23 24.50
N TYR A 85 -15.70 17.47 23.37
CA TYR A 85 -15.63 18.76 22.69
C TYR A 85 -15.93 19.90 23.65
N GLU A 86 -16.79 19.68 24.65
CA GLU A 86 -17.05 20.65 25.71
C GLU A 86 -15.79 20.96 26.53
N ILE A 87 -15.03 19.95 26.93
CA ILE A 87 -13.74 20.10 27.63
C ILE A 87 -12.69 20.74 26.71
N CYS A 88 -12.60 20.31 25.44
CA CYS A 88 -11.70 20.92 24.46
C CYS A 88 -12.05 22.41 24.23
N SER A 89 -13.34 22.73 24.10
CA SER A 89 -13.86 24.09 23.91
C SER A 89 -13.58 24.96 25.14
N GLN A 90 -13.73 24.41 26.34
CA GLN A 90 -13.35 25.07 27.60
C GLN A 90 -11.84 25.30 27.70
N LEU A 91 -11.02 24.31 27.32
CA LEU A 91 -9.57 24.43 27.28
C LEU A 91 -9.13 25.45 26.25
N ARG A 92 -9.69 25.45 25.03
CA ARG A 92 -9.40 26.44 23.98
C ARG A 92 -9.60 27.85 24.50
N LYS A 93 -10.73 28.14 25.14
CA LYS A 93 -11.01 29.44 25.77
C LYS A 93 -9.96 29.80 26.82
N SER A 94 -9.70 28.92 27.79
CA SER A 94 -8.70 29.17 28.84
C SER A 94 -7.27 29.31 28.29
N PHE A 95 -6.89 28.57 27.24
CA PHE A 95 -5.55 28.62 26.67
C PHE A 95 -5.30 29.93 25.91
N THR A 96 -6.33 30.50 25.30
CA THR A 96 -6.21 31.79 24.58
C THR A 96 -5.92 32.95 25.54
N ASP A 97 -6.38 32.84 26.79
CA ASP A 97 -6.25 33.89 27.81
C ASP A 97 -4.94 33.78 28.64
N TYR A 98 -4.35 32.59 28.76
CA TYR A 98 -3.27 32.33 29.74
C TYR A 98 -1.97 31.72 29.20
N SER A 99 -1.92 31.25 27.94
CA SER A 99 -0.71 30.58 27.42
C SER A 99 0.30 31.57 26.83
N PRO A 100 1.58 31.56 27.28
CA PRO A 100 2.67 32.28 26.62
C PRO A 100 3.15 31.60 25.31
N TYR A 101 2.65 30.40 25.01
CA TYR A 101 3.01 29.63 23.82
C TYR A 101 1.91 29.71 22.75
N LYS A 102 2.34 29.81 21.48
CA LYS A 102 1.47 29.82 20.29
C LYS A 102 1.01 28.39 19.95
N ALA A 103 0.11 27.84 20.76
CA ALA A 103 -0.53 26.56 20.49
C ALA A 103 -1.95 26.78 19.95
N THR A 104 -2.35 26.04 18.93
CA THR A 104 -3.72 26.01 18.39
C THR A 104 -4.43 24.78 18.94
N ILE A 105 -5.54 24.99 19.65
CA ILE A 105 -6.43 23.92 20.11
C ILE A 105 -7.60 23.86 19.14
N ASP A 106 -7.63 22.83 18.31
CA ASP A 106 -8.74 22.54 17.41
C ASP A 106 -9.65 21.48 18.02
N CYS A 107 -10.89 21.89 18.25
CA CYS A 107 -11.95 21.04 18.77
C CYS A 107 -12.91 20.78 17.62
N GLU A 108 -12.97 19.55 17.13
CA GLU A 108 -13.95 19.13 16.12
C GLU A 108 -15.12 18.46 16.84
N LEU A 109 -16.32 19.04 16.73
CA LEU A 109 -17.55 18.46 17.33
C LEU A 109 -18.27 17.49 16.39
N ASP A 110 -18.03 17.54 15.09
CA ASP A 110 -19.04 17.08 14.14
C ASP A 110 -18.44 16.28 12.98
N VAL A 111 -18.58 14.96 13.02
CA VAL A 111 -18.48 14.14 11.80
C VAL A 111 -19.86 14.12 11.13
N TYR A 112 -20.31 15.28 10.63
CA TYR A 112 -21.42 15.27 9.68
C TYR A 112 -20.87 14.90 8.32
N PHE A 113 -21.27 13.74 7.81
CA PHE A 113 -20.95 13.36 6.45
C PHE A 113 -21.25 14.50 5.48
N SER A 114 -20.23 14.91 4.73
CA SER A 114 -20.39 15.91 3.70
C SER A 114 -21.51 15.51 2.72
N LYS A 115 -22.19 16.49 2.10
CA LYS A 115 -23.22 16.21 1.08
C LYS A 115 -22.69 15.27 -0.02
N PRO A 116 -21.46 15.46 -0.57
CA PRO A 116 -20.84 14.49 -1.48
C PRO A 116 -20.77 13.06 -0.93
N SER A 117 -20.39 12.89 0.34
CA SER A 117 -20.29 11.58 0.99
C SER A 117 -21.66 10.90 1.12
N ILE A 118 -22.68 11.66 1.53
CA ILE A 118 -24.07 11.16 1.60
C ILE A 118 -24.56 10.73 0.21
N ILE A 119 -24.31 11.54 -0.82
CA ILE A 119 -24.68 11.21 -2.21
C ILE A 119 -23.94 9.95 -2.67
N MET A 120 -22.64 9.83 -2.38
CA MET A 120 -21.85 8.66 -2.74
C MET A 120 -22.36 7.39 -2.03
N PHE A 121 -22.68 7.45 -0.73
CA PHE A 121 -23.29 6.32 -0.03
C PHE A 121 -24.67 5.96 -0.57
N ALA A 122 -25.53 6.95 -0.83
CA ALA A 122 -26.86 6.71 -1.39
C ALA A 122 -26.78 6.07 -2.78
N THR A 123 -25.89 6.56 -3.66
CA THR A 123 -25.69 5.98 -4.99
C THR A 123 -25.14 4.56 -4.94
N LEU A 124 -24.17 4.26 -4.07
CA LEU A 124 -23.68 2.90 -3.86
C LEU A 124 -24.76 1.98 -3.29
N ALA A 125 -25.55 2.45 -2.33
CA ALA A 125 -26.65 1.70 -1.74
C ALA A 125 -27.73 1.35 -2.78
N ILE A 126 -28.14 2.33 -3.60
CA ILE A 126 -29.09 2.11 -4.70
C ILE A 126 -28.51 1.13 -5.73
N TRP A 127 -27.23 1.28 -6.09
CA TRP A 127 -26.54 0.41 -7.03
C TRP A 127 -26.46 -1.04 -6.56
N ILE A 128 -26.13 -1.26 -5.28
CA ILE A 128 -26.08 -2.59 -4.67
C ILE A 128 -27.50 -3.17 -4.52
N ALA A 129 -28.47 -2.37 -4.08
CA ALA A 129 -29.87 -2.80 -3.97
C ALA A 129 -30.45 -3.26 -5.32
N LEU A 130 -30.11 -2.55 -6.40
CA LEU A 130 -30.47 -2.96 -7.76
C LEU A 130 -29.89 -4.32 -8.12
N GLN A 131 -28.60 -4.55 -7.85
CA GLN A 131 -27.95 -5.84 -8.12
C GLN A 131 -28.54 -6.99 -7.28
N ILE A 132 -28.87 -6.73 -6.01
CA ILE A 132 -29.55 -7.70 -5.14
C ILE A 132 -30.91 -8.06 -5.73
N GLY A 133 -31.71 -7.07 -6.13
CA GLY A 133 -33.01 -7.28 -6.77
C GLY A 133 -32.88 -8.14 -8.04
N VAL A 134 -31.96 -7.77 -8.93
CA VAL A 134 -31.70 -8.51 -10.18
C VAL A 134 -31.29 -9.96 -9.91
N THR A 135 -30.48 -10.19 -8.88
CA THR A 135 -30.02 -11.54 -8.51
C THR A 135 -31.15 -12.40 -7.94
N ILE A 136 -32.15 -11.79 -7.28
CA ILE A 136 -33.31 -12.49 -6.72
C ILE A 136 -34.31 -12.85 -7.81
N PHE A 137 -34.59 -11.92 -8.74
CA PHE A 137 -35.60 -12.12 -9.79
C PHE A 137 -35.07 -12.87 -11.03
N ASP A 138 -33.75 -13.14 -11.09
CA ASP A 138 -33.05 -13.86 -12.16
C ASP A 138 -33.46 -13.43 -13.57
N ALA A 139 -33.52 -12.11 -13.78
CA ALA A 139 -34.04 -11.55 -15.02
C ALA A 139 -33.10 -11.85 -16.21
N GLU A 140 -33.66 -12.39 -17.30
CA GLU A 140 -32.89 -12.93 -18.43
C GLU A 140 -32.34 -11.89 -19.43
N SER A 141 -32.64 -10.59 -19.25
CA SER A 141 -32.12 -9.57 -20.17
C SER A 141 -30.60 -9.41 -20.04
N TRP A 142 -29.94 -9.05 -21.14
CA TRP A 142 -28.48 -8.89 -21.16
C TRP A 142 -27.96 -7.85 -20.16
N ILE A 143 -28.75 -6.79 -19.90
CA ILE A 143 -28.43 -5.73 -18.92
C ILE A 143 -28.46 -6.31 -17.51
N TRP A 144 -29.46 -7.14 -17.22
CA TRP A 144 -29.64 -7.76 -15.92
C TRP A 144 -28.59 -8.84 -15.63
N MET A 145 -28.15 -9.58 -16.66
CA MET A 145 -27.02 -10.50 -16.52
C MET A 145 -25.73 -9.80 -16.07
N CYS A 146 -25.46 -8.59 -16.56
CA CYS A 146 -24.30 -7.80 -16.12
C CYS A 146 -24.36 -7.43 -14.64
N LEU A 147 -25.58 -7.22 -14.09
CA LEU A 147 -25.82 -6.83 -12.71
C LEU A 147 -26.01 -8.03 -11.76
N ASN A 148 -26.01 -9.26 -12.27
CA ASN A 148 -26.25 -10.46 -11.48
C ASN A 148 -25.01 -10.83 -10.64
N ILE A 149 -25.15 -10.76 -9.32
CA ILE A 149 -24.06 -10.98 -8.36
C ILE A 149 -23.53 -12.41 -8.45
N ARG A 150 -24.40 -13.42 -8.65
CA ARG A 150 -23.97 -14.83 -8.71
C ARG A 150 -23.05 -15.07 -9.90
N ILE A 151 -23.39 -14.50 -11.06
CA ILE A 151 -22.57 -14.65 -12.28
C ILE A 151 -21.24 -13.92 -12.10
N ASN A 152 -21.26 -12.69 -11.60
CA ASN A 152 -20.05 -11.90 -11.32
C ASN A 152 -19.13 -12.61 -10.30
N ALA A 153 -19.70 -13.14 -9.21
CA ALA A 153 -18.95 -13.87 -8.18
C ALA A 153 -18.33 -15.18 -8.70
N ARG A 154 -19.08 -15.99 -9.47
CA ARG A 154 -18.53 -17.20 -10.11
C ARG A 154 -17.34 -16.88 -11.02
N ARG A 155 -17.42 -15.77 -11.76
CA ARG A 155 -16.33 -15.34 -12.66
C ARG A 155 -15.13 -14.77 -11.90
N ALA A 156 -15.36 -14.02 -10.83
CA ALA A 156 -14.31 -13.50 -9.96
C ALA A 156 -13.52 -14.63 -9.29
N LEU A 157 -14.23 -15.62 -8.75
CA LEU A 157 -13.64 -16.78 -8.06
C LEU A 157 -13.29 -17.94 -9.01
N SER A 158 -13.43 -17.76 -10.32
CA SER A 158 -13.18 -18.81 -11.29
C SER A 158 -11.70 -19.20 -11.33
N THR A 159 -11.44 -20.49 -11.14
CA THR A 159 -10.12 -21.10 -11.31
C THR A 159 -9.88 -21.59 -12.75
N LYS A 160 -10.73 -21.23 -13.72
CA LYS A 160 -10.44 -21.46 -15.15
C LYS A 160 -9.17 -20.68 -15.50
N ARG A 161 -8.18 -21.39 -16.07
CA ARG A 161 -6.80 -20.93 -16.13
C ARG A 161 -6.42 -20.37 -17.50
N ALA A 162 -5.45 -19.46 -17.49
CA ALA A 162 -4.67 -19.04 -18.64
C ALA A 162 -3.86 -20.23 -19.21
N PRO A 163 -3.15 -20.07 -20.35
CA PRO A 163 -2.19 -21.07 -20.82
C PRO A 163 -1.25 -21.54 -19.69
N GLU A 164 -0.90 -22.83 -19.71
CA GLU A 164 -0.14 -23.46 -18.61
C GLU A 164 1.17 -22.75 -18.30
N SER A 165 1.80 -22.19 -19.34
CA SER A 165 3.00 -21.36 -19.32
C SER A 165 2.91 -20.13 -18.41
N LEU A 166 1.71 -19.62 -18.11
CA LEU A 166 1.51 -18.42 -17.29
C LEU A 166 1.09 -18.72 -15.84
N HIS A 167 0.92 -19.98 -15.46
CA HIS A 167 0.46 -20.31 -14.11
C HIS A 167 1.45 -19.84 -13.02
N ALA A 168 2.76 -20.02 -13.25
CA ALA A 168 3.78 -19.62 -12.29
C ALA A 168 3.87 -18.09 -12.13
N LEU A 169 3.53 -17.34 -13.18
CA LEU A 169 3.48 -15.88 -13.15
C LEU A 169 2.43 -15.40 -12.13
N HIS A 170 1.24 -16.01 -12.10
CA HIS A 170 0.21 -15.66 -11.14
C HIS A 170 0.60 -15.90 -9.67
N GLY A 171 1.32 -16.99 -9.40
CA GLY A 171 1.87 -17.23 -8.07
C GLY A 171 2.94 -16.21 -7.69
N LEU A 172 3.79 -15.83 -8.65
CA LEU A 172 4.84 -14.84 -8.43
C LEU A 172 4.27 -13.44 -8.19
N GLU A 173 3.27 -13.02 -8.96
CA GLU A 173 2.51 -11.78 -8.75
C GLU A 173 1.93 -11.71 -7.33
N PHE A 174 1.31 -12.79 -6.85
CA PHE A 174 0.76 -12.85 -5.49
C PHE A 174 1.85 -12.74 -4.41
N ILE A 175 2.97 -13.46 -4.56
CA ILE A 175 4.07 -13.40 -3.57
C ILE A 175 4.70 -12.01 -3.54
N THR A 176 4.95 -11.41 -4.72
CA THR A 176 5.46 -10.03 -4.82
C THR A 176 4.48 -9.03 -4.20
N PHE A 177 3.17 -9.22 -4.37
CA PHE A 177 2.15 -8.42 -3.69
C PHE A 177 2.27 -8.48 -2.16
N ILE A 178 2.31 -9.70 -1.57
CA ILE A 178 2.39 -9.85 -0.10
C ILE A 178 3.66 -9.19 0.44
N TRP A 179 4.78 -9.34 -0.26
CA TRP A 179 6.02 -8.68 0.12
C TRP A 179 5.90 -7.15 0.02
N PHE A 180 5.32 -6.66 -1.06
CA PHE A 180 5.10 -5.23 -1.26
C PHE A 180 4.25 -4.62 -0.15
N ILE A 181 3.12 -5.26 0.23
CA ILE A 181 2.28 -4.79 1.33
C ILE A 181 3.02 -4.81 2.66
N THR A 182 3.82 -5.85 2.92
CA THR A 182 4.65 -5.91 4.13
C THR A 182 5.59 -4.72 4.20
N ALA A 183 6.27 -4.41 3.09
CA ALA A 183 7.19 -3.29 3.02
C ALA A 183 6.47 -1.92 3.15
N MET A 184 5.27 -1.78 2.56
CA MET A 184 4.44 -0.58 2.74
C MET A 184 4.05 -0.36 4.20
N VAL A 185 3.63 -1.41 4.92
CA VAL A 185 3.30 -1.30 6.35
C VAL A 185 4.52 -0.82 7.15
N TYR A 186 5.70 -1.41 6.92
CA TYR A 186 6.94 -0.99 7.60
C TYR A 186 7.30 0.47 7.35
N ASN A 187 7.02 1.00 6.16
CA ASN A 187 7.34 2.39 5.81
C ASN A 187 6.25 3.36 6.28
N LEU A 188 4.97 3.02 6.09
CA LEU A 188 3.83 3.88 6.42
C LEU A 188 3.49 3.91 7.91
N MET A 189 3.98 2.96 8.73
CA MET A 189 3.74 2.99 10.18
C MET A 189 4.54 4.08 10.90
N GLN A 190 5.65 4.57 10.34
CA GLN A 190 6.62 5.42 11.05
C GLN A 190 6.03 6.65 11.75
N PRO A 191 5.13 7.45 11.13
CA PRO A 191 4.56 8.61 11.81
C PRO A 191 3.52 8.24 12.89
N TYR A 192 3.15 6.96 13.02
CA TYR A 192 2.08 6.48 13.90
C TYR A 192 2.57 5.56 15.03
N ILE A 193 3.88 5.49 15.27
CA ILE A 193 4.49 4.65 16.33
C ILE A 193 5.13 5.50 17.43
N GLU A 194 4.99 5.07 18.68
CA GLU A 194 5.62 5.78 19.83
C GLU A 194 7.13 5.52 19.94
N ASN A 195 7.58 4.34 19.51
CA ASN A 195 8.96 3.88 19.59
C ASN A 195 9.65 3.94 18.23
N VAL A 196 9.72 5.14 17.65
CA VAL A 196 10.31 5.41 16.32
C VAL A 196 11.70 4.76 16.14
N ALA A 197 12.49 4.64 17.22
CA ALA A 197 13.78 3.95 17.24
C ALA A 197 13.72 2.52 16.67
N PHE A 198 12.60 1.80 16.81
CA PHE A 198 12.40 0.46 16.24
C PHE A 198 12.64 0.43 14.72
N SER A 199 12.17 1.43 13.98
CA SER A 199 12.37 1.51 12.54
C SER A 199 13.83 1.79 12.18
N TYR A 200 14.51 2.64 12.95
CA TYR A 200 15.92 2.97 12.72
C TYR A 200 16.86 1.81 13.09
N ASP A 201 16.57 1.07 14.17
CA ASP A 201 17.32 -0.14 14.54
C ASP A 201 17.22 -1.21 13.43
N ALA A 202 16.06 -1.32 12.81
CA ALA A 202 15.81 -2.25 11.70
C ALA A 202 16.63 -1.94 10.43
N VAL A 203 17.12 -0.72 10.25
CA VAL A 203 17.96 -0.33 9.09
C VAL A 203 19.24 -1.16 9.02
N SER A 204 19.80 -1.50 10.18
CA SER A 204 21.01 -2.33 10.30
C SER A 204 20.74 -3.84 10.15
N SER A 205 19.48 -4.25 10.22
CA SER A 205 19.09 -5.66 10.16
C SER A 205 19.12 -6.18 8.73
N ILE A 206 19.97 -7.18 8.50
CA ILE A 206 20.04 -7.89 7.21
C ILE A 206 18.67 -8.48 6.84
N ALA A 207 17.90 -8.98 7.81
CA ALA A 207 16.60 -9.59 7.54
C ALA A 207 15.53 -8.58 7.12
N ALA A 208 15.56 -7.36 7.67
CA ALA A 208 14.58 -6.31 7.38
C ALA A 208 15.00 -5.43 6.19
N HIS A 209 16.27 -5.45 5.80
CA HIS A 209 16.80 -4.59 4.74
C HIS A 209 16.07 -4.74 3.38
N PRO A 210 15.69 -5.96 2.92
CA PRO A 210 14.93 -6.11 1.68
C PRO A 210 13.55 -5.42 1.71
N THR A 211 12.95 -5.24 2.89
CA THR A 211 11.68 -4.49 3.03
C THR A 211 11.87 -2.97 3.18
N ASN A 212 13.10 -2.49 3.37
CA ASN A 212 13.38 -1.07 3.53
C ASN A 212 13.20 -0.31 2.21
N ASN A 213 13.77 -0.84 1.12
CA ASN A 213 13.54 -0.34 -0.23
C ASN A 213 12.42 -1.15 -0.91
N TYR A 214 11.18 -0.67 -0.88
CA TYR A 214 10.07 -1.37 -1.53
C TYR A 214 9.93 -1.04 -3.03
N SER A 215 10.65 -0.06 -3.57
CA SER A 215 10.38 0.44 -4.92
C SER A 215 10.65 -0.60 -6.00
N TYR A 216 11.65 -1.46 -5.79
CA TYR A 216 11.98 -2.52 -6.75
C TYR A 216 10.87 -3.57 -6.86
N LEU A 217 10.06 -3.79 -5.80
CA LEU A 217 8.94 -4.73 -5.85
C LEU A 217 7.86 -4.26 -6.83
N THR A 218 7.60 -2.93 -6.86
CA THR A 218 6.75 -2.31 -7.87
C THR A 218 7.28 -2.54 -9.29
N ASP A 219 8.60 -2.43 -9.48
CA ASP A 219 9.23 -2.67 -10.78
C ASP A 219 9.10 -4.14 -11.22
N GLY A 220 9.16 -5.07 -10.28
CA GLY A 220 8.89 -6.49 -10.52
C GLY A 220 7.46 -6.74 -10.98
N LEU A 221 6.47 -6.13 -10.33
CA LEU A 221 5.05 -6.24 -10.72
C LEU A 221 4.80 -5.66 -12.12
N MET A 222 5.38 -4.50 -12.45
CA MET A 222 5.27 -3.93 -13.80
C MET A 222 5.94 -4.82 -14.87
N ALA A 223 7.09 -5.43 -14.54
CA ALA A 223 7.77 -6.37 -15.43
C ALA A 223 6.93 -7.63 -15.70
N LEU A 224 6.28 -8.19 -14.67
CA LEU A 224 5.36 -9.33 -14.80
C LEU A 224 4.12 -8.95 -15.63
N SER A 225 3.52 -7.79 -15.40
CA SER A 225 2.39 -7.26 -16.19
C SER A 225 2.75 -7.11 -17.67
N ALA A 226 3.91 -6.52 -17.96
CA ALA A 226 4.38 -6.34 -19.33
C ALA A 226 4.67 -7.68 -20.03
N LEU A 227 5.26 -8.65 -19.33
CA LEU A 227 5.46 -10.00 -19.85
C LEU A 227 4.14 -10.68 -20.15
N TYR A 228 3.21 -10.71 -19.19
CA TYR A 228 1.89 -11.31 -19.34
C TYR A 228 1.13 -10.73 -20.54
N THR A 229 1.10 -9.41 -20.63
CA THR A 229 0.47 -8.67 -21.73
C THR A 229 1.11 -9.00 -23.07
N THR A 230 2.45 -9.01 -23.11
CA THR A 230 3.20 -9.32 -24.34
C THR A 230 2.94 -10.74 -24.79
N TYR A 231 3.04 -11.72 -23.88
CA TYR A 231 2.83 -13.12 -24.21
C TYR A 231 1.43 -13.34 -24.78
N LEU A 232 0.37 -12.86 -24.13
CA LEU A 232 -1.00 -13.09 -24.61
C LEU A 232 -1.28 -12.41 -25.96
N LEU A 233 -0.84 -11.16 -26.13
CA LEU A 233 -1.23 -10.35 -27.27
C LEU A 233 -0.33 -10.52 -28.50
N TYR A 234 0.83 -11.16 -28.37
CA TYR A 234 1.76 -11.36 -29.48
C TYR A 234 1.17 -12.23 -30.61
N GLY A 235 0.24 -13.15 -30.29
CA GLY A 235 -0.50 -13.92 -31.30
C GLY A 235 -1.78 -13.24 -31.81
N GLU A 236 -2.38 -12.36 -31.01
CA GLU A 236 -3.72 -11.83 -31.23
C GLU A 236 -3.75 -10.50 -32.00
N VAL A 237 -2.75 -9.63 -31.81
CA VAL A 237 -2.73 -8.29 -32.40
C VAL A 237 -2.06 -8.31 -33.78
N ASN A 238 -2.87 -8.34 -34.85
CA ASN A 238 -2.39 -8.45 -36.23
C ASN A 238 -2.66 -7.20 -37.07
N THR A 239 -3.65 -6.38 -36.67
CA THR A 239 -4.08 -5.18 -37.40
C THR A 239 -4.12 -3.96 -36.50
N VAL A 240 -4.12 -2.77 -37.11
CA VAL A 240 -4.30 -1.50 -36.37
C VAL A 240 -5.66 -1.43 -35.67
N LYS A 241 -6.69 -2.12 -36.20
CA LYS A 241 -8.00 -2.21 -35.54
C LYS A 241 -7.90 -3.00 -34.24
N ASP A 242 -7.11 -4.07 -34.22
CA ASP A 242 -6.88 -4.88 -33.01
C ASP A 242 -6.19 -4.06 -31.92
N ILE A 243 -5.26 -3.16 -32.30
CA ILE A 243 -4.61 -2.23 -31.37
C ILE A 243 -5.67 -1.36 -30.69
N VAL A 244 -6.52 -0.68 -31.46
CA VAL A 244 -7.55 0.21 -30.91
C VAL A 244 -8.51 -0.55 -30.00
N GLU A 245 -8.89 -1.76 -30.41
CA GLU A 245 -9.83 -2.60 -29.67
C GLU A 245 -9.23 -3.10 -28.34
N VAL A 246 -7.97 -3.53 -28.34
CA VAL A 246 -7.24 -3.91 -27.13
C VAL A 246 -7.06 -2.72 -26.19
N LEU A 247 -6.70 -1.54 -26.71
CA LEU A 247 -6.60 -0.31 -25.91
C LEU A 247 -7.93 0.02 -25.22
N ARG A 248 -9.03 -0.01 -25.98
CA ARG A 248 -10.39 0.24 -25.46
C ARG A 248 -10.74 -0.74 -24.34
N LYS A 249 -10.56 -2.05 -24.58
CA LYS A 249 -10.86 -3.11 -23.61
C LYS A 249 -10.05 -2.97 -22.32
N THR A 250 -8.75 -2.68 -22.43
CA THR A 250 -7.88 -2.53 -21.27
C THR A 250 -8.24 -1.30 -20.45
N LEU A 251 -8.50 -0.16 -21.09
CA LEU A 251 -8.89 1.07 -20.40
C LEU A 251 -10.20 0.86 -19.60
N VAL A 252 -11.22 0.27 -20.24
CA VAL A 252 -12.51 -0.01 -19.58
C VAL A 252 -12.37 -1.05 -18.45
N ARG A 253 -11.39 -1.95 -18.52
CA ARG A 253 -11.14 -2.95 -17.48
C ARG A 253 -10.60 -2.35 -16.17
N PHE A 254 -9.66 -1.40 -16.26
CA PHE A 254 -8.98 -0.86 -15.07
C PHE A 254 -9.67 0.37 -14.49
N TRP A 255 -10.31 1.17 -15.34
CA TRP A 255 -10.84 2.49 -14.97
C TRP A 255 -11.88 2.47 -13.83
N PRO A 256 -12.89 1.57 -13.79
CA PRO A 256 -13.94 1.65 -12.77
C PRO A 256 -13.43 1.48 -11.33
N ALA A 257 -12.56 0.49 -11.10
CA ALA A 257 -12.02 0.23 -9.77
C ALA A 257 -11.07 1.35 -9.32
N TYR A 258 -10.23 1.86 -10.23
CA TYR A 258 -9.33 2.96 -9.90
C TYR A 258 -10.09 4.25 -9.64
N ALA A 259 -11.10 4.56 -10.46
CA ALA A 259 -11.95 5.74 -10.26
C ALA A 259 -12.66 5.71 -8.91
N PHE A 260 -13.18 4.55 -8.50
CA PHE A 260 -13.76 4.39 -7.17
C PHE A 260 -12.75 4.65 -6.06
N CYS A 261 -11.52 4.13 -6.15
CA CYS A 261 -10.50 4.36 -5.12
C CYS A 261 -10.11 5.84 -5.01
N VAL A 262 -9.99 6.54 -6.13
CA VAL A 262 -9.70 7.98 -6.16
C VAL A 262 -10.85 8.78 -5.54
N LEU A 263 -12.10 8.48 -5.92
CA LEU A 263 -13.27 9.15 -5.36
C LEU A 263 -13.44 8.81 -3.87
N PHE A 264 -13.14 7.58 -3.46
CA PHE A 264 -13.12 7.17 -2.07
C PHE A 264 -12.11 8.00 -1.27
N MET A 265 -10.87 8.13 -1.75
CA MET A 265 -9.84 8.94 -1.09
C MET A 265 -10.21 10.41 -1.00
N TRP A 266 -10.89 10.95 -2.00
CA TRP A 266 -11.32 12.35 -2.00
C TRP A 266 -12.55 12.61 -1.12
N ILE A 267 -13.58 11.75 -1.18
CA ILE A 267 -14.92 12.03 -0.63
C ILE A 267 -15.18 11.30 0.68
N LEU A 268 -14.79 10.03 0.78
CA LEU A 268 -15.17 9.18 1.92
C LEU A 268 -14.06 9.10 2.96
N PHE A 269 -12.82 8.89 2.54
CA PHE A 269 -11.69 8.67 3.44
C PHE A 269 -11.61 9.71 4.56
N PRO A 270 -11.67 11.03 4.30
CA PRO A 270 -11.57 12.06 5.35
C PRO A 270 -12.61 11.90 6.48
N GLU A 271 -13.78 11.37 6.15
CA GLU A 271 -14.96 11.27 7.01
C GLU A 271 -15.06 9.92 7.75
N LEU A 272 -14.15 8.97 7.49
CA LEU A 272 -14.26 7.60 8.03
C LEU A 272 -13.82 7.47 9.49
N SER A 273 -13.07 8.43 10.01
CA SER A 273 -12.53 8.38 11.36
C SER A 273 -12.26 9.80 11.85
N SER A 274 -12.07 9.92 13.15
CA SER A 274 -11.68 11.14 13.84
C SER A 274 -10.70 10.77 14.95
N GLY A 275 -9.84 11.70 15.35
CA GLY A 275 -8.90 11.47 16.45
C GLY A 275 -7.53 12.10 16.23
N PRO A 276 -6.67 12.06 17.26
CA PRO A 276 -5.39 12.78 17.27
C PRO A 276 -4.38 12.26 16.24
N LEU A 277 -4.50 11.01 15.78
CA LEU A 277 -3.65 10.45 14.72
C LEU A 277 -4.29 10.52 13.33
N TRP A 278 -5.53 11.01 13.22
CA TRP A 278 -6.24 11.19 11.95
C TRP A 278 -5.72 12.45 11.22
N ILE A 279 -4.42 12.51 10.97
CA ILE A 279 -3.74 13.66 10.35
C ILE A 279 -3.90 13.56 8.83
N HIS A 280 -4.98 14.13 8.32
CA HIS A 280 -5.40 13.96 6.93
C HIS A 280 -5.53 15.27 6.14
N GLY A 281 -5.26 16.43 6.76
CA GLY A 281 -5.39 17.76 6.14
C GLY A 281 -4.65 17.89 4.81
N ASP A 282 -3.37 17.52 4.79
CA ASP A 282 -2.56 17.53 3.56
C ASP A 282 -3.15 16.62 2.48
N THR A 283 -3.62 15.42 2.85
CA THR A 283 -4.23 14.49 1.89
C THR A 283 -5.56 15.03 1.34
N VAL A 284 -6.38 15.66 2.17
CA VAL A 284 -7.64 16.30 1.76
C VAL A 284 -7.38 17.44 0.78
N GLU A 285 -6.44 18.33 1.08
CA GLU A 285 -6.11 19.47 0.24
C GLU A 285 -5.55 19.03 -1.13
N ARG A 286 -4.62 18.08 -1.12
CA ARG A 286 -4.04 17.50 -2.34
C ARG A 286 -5.11 16.78 -3.17
N CYS A 287 -5.95 15.96 -2.56
CA CYS A 287 -7.02 15.25 -3.26
C CYS A 287 -8.05 16.20 -3.88
N SER A 288 -8.50 17.21 -3.14
CA SER A 288 -9.51 18.17 -3.60
C SER A 288 -9.10 18.90 -4.88
N SER A 289 -7.82 19.29 -4.97
CA SER A 289 -7.27 19.98 -6.15
C SER A 289 -6.86 19.05 -7.30
N SER A 290 -6.55 17.78 -7.01
CA SER A 290 -5.81 16.91 -7.94
C SER A 290 -6.45 15.54 -8.23
N TRP A 291 -7.64 15.22 -7.72
CA TRP A 291 -8.33 13.95 -7.98
C TRP A 291 -8.47 13.64 -9.49
N TRP A 292 -8.81 14.64 -10.30
CA TRP A 292 -9.03 14.49 -11.73
C TRP A 292 -7.76 14.07 -12.49
N LYS A 293 -6.57 14.45 -12.01
CA LYS A 293 -5.28 14.06 -12.61
C LYS A 293 -5.07 12.54 -12.53
N ASN A 294 -5.56 11.91 -11.46
CA ASN A 294 -5.51 10.45 -11.29
C ASN A 294 -6.46 9.76 -12.26
N LEU A 295 -7.70 10.25 -12.41
CA LEU A 295 -8.69 9.65 -13.33
C LEU A 295 -8.26 9.70 -14.81
N LEU A 296 -7.44 10.69 -15.17
CA LEU A 296 -6.86 10.83 -16.52
C LEU A 296 -5.53 10.08 -16.70
N PHE A 297 -5.04 9.37 -15.67
CA PHE A 297 -3.76 8.68 -15.68
C PHE A 297 -2.56 9.58 -15.97
N ILE A 298 -2.57 10.83 -15.47
CA ILE A 298 -1.49 11.82 -15.69
C ILE A 298 -0.91 12.39 -14.39
N ASN A 299 -1.30 11.88 -13.23
CA ASN A 299 -0.83 12.38 -11.93
C ASN A 299 0.70 12.32 -11.78
N ASN A 300 1.37 11.35 -12.41
CA ASN A 300 2.82 11.18 -12.41
C ASN A 300 3.58 12.17 -13.33
N LEU A 301 2.88 13.02 -14.08
CA LEU A 301 3.46 14.15 -14.81
C LEU A 301 3.56 15.42 -13.94
N PHE A 302 2.94 15.39 -12.76
CA PHE A 302 2.98 16.45 -11.76
C PHE A 302 3.77 15.99 -10.53
N GLY A 303 3.96 16.86 -9.54
CA GLY A 303 4.69 16.51 -8.32
C GLY A 303 3.91 15.57 -7.39
N VAL A 304 4.61 14.94 -6.43
CA VAL A 304 3.98 14.12 -5.37
C VAL A 304 3.05 14.91 -4.44
N LYS A 305 3.16 16.24 -4.43
CA LYS A 305 2.20 17.13 -3.74
C LYS A 305 0.94 17.40 -4.57
N ASP A 306 0.93 17.02 -5.84
CA ASP A 306 -0.15 17.25 -6.79
C ASP A 306 -0.90 15.95 -7.17
N THR A 307 -0.88 14.95 -6.28
CA THR A 307 -1.58 13.67 -6.44
C THR A 307 -2.53 13.40 -5.28
N CYS A 308 -3.56 12.59 -5.50
CA CYS A 308 -4.54 12.22 -4.48
C CYS A 308 -4.23 10.85 -3.85
N VAL A 309 -3.77 9.90 -4.67
CA VAL A 309 -3.36 8.57 -4.23
C VAL A 309 -1.86 8.47 -4.48
N ASP A 310 -1.06 8.20 -3.44
CA ASP A 310 0.40 8.22 -3.57
C ASP A 310 0.88 7.05 -4.45
N PHE A 311 0.27 5.85 -4.34
CA PHE A 311 0.54 4.72 -5.23
C PHE A 311 -0.09 4.87 -6.63
N GLY A 312 -0.95 5.87 -6.83
CA GLY A 312 -1.65 6.12 -8.10
C GLY A 312 -0.71 6.33 -9.29
N TYR A 313 0.54 6.76 -9.05
CA TYR A 313 1.53 6.91 -10.13
C TYR A 313 1.81 5.58 -10.86
N VAL A 314 1.77 4.44 -10.17
CA VAL A 314 2.01 3.12 -10.79
C VAL A 314 0.91 2.76 -11.77
N VAL A 315 -0.34 3.04 -11.39
CA VAL A 315 -1.50 2.83 -12.27
C VAL A 315 -1.39 3.71 -13.52
N SER A 316 -0.96 4.96 -13.35
CA SER A 316 -0.73 5.87 -14.47
C SER A 316 0.42 5.42 -15.36
N LEU A 317 1.51 4.91 -14.79
CA LEU A 317 2.61 4.33 -15.57
C LEU A 317 2.16 3.12 -16.37
N GLU A 318 1.41 2.17 -15.78
CA GLU A 318 0.85 1.02 -16.50
C GLU A 318 -0.04 1.48 -17.68
N ALA A 319 -0.95 2.43 -17.45
CA ALA A 319 -1.81 2.97 -18.51
C ALA A 319 -1.01 3.67 -19.63
N GLN A 320 -0.02 4.49 -19.26
CA GLN A 320 0.84 5.21 -20.20
C GLN A 320 1.75 4.28 -21.00
N TYR A 321 2.33 3.26 -20.35
CA TYR A 321 3.22 2.29 -20.99
C TYR A 321 2.46 1.24 -21.81
N PHE A 322 1.19 0.99 -21.51
CA PHE A 322 0.37 0.06 -22.29
C PHE A 322 0.33 0.46 -23.78
N VAL A 323 0.21 1.76 -24.09
CA VAL A 323 0.17 2.26 -25.47
C VAL A 323 1.44 1.93 -26.28
N PRO A 324 2.66 2.36 -25.88
CA PRO A 324 3.87 2.00 -26.60
C PRO A 324 4.16 0.50 -26.56
N LEU A 325 3.76 -0.22 -25.50
CA LEU A 325 3.92 -1.68 -25.42
C LEU A 325 3.15 -2.40 -26.53
N ILE A 326 1.87 -2.08 -26.73
CA ILE A 326 1.06 -2.67 -27.81
C ILE A 326 1.63 -2.33 -29.19
N ILE A 327 2.13 -1.12 -29.38
CA ILE A 327 2.79 -0.71 -30.64
C ILE A 327 4.05 -1.56 -30.87
N LEU A 328 4.89 -1.76 -29.85
CA LEU A 328 6.07 -2.62 -29.94
C LEU A 328 5.71 -4.07 -30.26
N ILE A 329 4.66 -4.61 -29.65
CA ILE A 329 4.13 -5.96 -29.93
C ILE A 329 3.71 -6.08 -31.39
N TYR A 330 2.91 -5.14 -31.89
CA TYR A 330 2.47 -5.10 -33.29
C TYR A 330 3.65 -5.03 -34.26
N LEU A 331 4.62 -4.16 -34.02
CA LEU A 331 5.80 -4.01 -34.88
C LEU A 331 6.70 -5.26 -34.85
N ALA A 332 6.80 -5.94 -33.70
CA ALA A 332 7.64 -7.12 -33.54
C ALA A 332 7.19 -8.30 -34.43
N ARG A 333 5.92 -8.33 -34.84
CA ARG A 333 5.38 -9.34 -35.78
C ARG A 333 6.09 -9.33 -37.12
N SER A 334 6.38 -8.15 -37.65
CA SER A 334 6.96 -7.99 -38.99
C SER A 334 8.47 -7.74 -38.97
N ARG A 335 8.98 -7.09 -37.93
CA ARG A 335 10.38 -6.65 -37.83
C ARG A 335 10.99 -6.96 -36.46
N LEU A 336 10.92 -8.23 -36.06
CA LEU A 336 11.36 -8.69 -34.74
C LEU A 336 12.76 -8.20 -34.36
N LEU A 337 13.75 -8.35 -35.26
CA LEU A 337 15.12 -7.93 -34.98
C LEU A 337 15.23 -6.42 -34.76
N THR A 338 14.60 -5.61 -35.62
CA THR A 338 14.58 -4.15 -35.50
C THR A 338 13.93 -3.71 -34.19
N VAL A 339 12.83 -4.34 -33.80
CA VAL A 339 12.13 -4.02 -32.55
C VAL A 339 12.93 -4.43 -31.32
N LYS A 340 13.64 -5.57 -31.36
CA LYS A 340 14.57 -5.95 -30.29
C LYS A 340 15.69 -4.91 -30.13
N ILE A 341 16.28 -4.44 -31.24
CA ILE A 341 17.30 -3.38 -31.21
C ILE A 341 16.71 -2.09 -30.62
N LEU A 342 15.52 -1.68 -31.08
CA LEU A 342 14.83 -0.49 -30.58
C LEU A 342 14.56 -0.59 -29.07
N ALA A 343 14.07 -1.73 -28.58
CA ALA A 343 13.82 -1.97 -27.17
C ALA A 343 15.11 -1.86 -26.35
N VAL A 344 16.22 -2.44 -26.81
CA VAL A 344 17.53 -2.33 -26.12
C VAL A 344 18.05 -0.90 -26.11
N VAL A 345 17.85 -0.14 -27.19
CA VAL A 345 18.21 1.30 -27.24
C VAL A 345 17.37 2.10 -26.24
N LEU A 346 16.05 1.89 -26.20
CA LEU A 346 15.16 2.57 -25.26
C LEU A 346 15.49 2.24 -23.80
N LEU A 347 15.81 0.97 -23.52
CA LEU A 347 16.28 0.52 -22.21
C LEU A 347 17.57 1.25 -21.80
N SER A 348 18.54 1.30 -22.71
CA SER A 348 19.83 1.98 -22.48
C SER A 348 19.65 3.48 -22.24
N LEU A 349 18.73 4.12 -22.99
CA LEU A 349 18.39 5.53 -22.81
C LEU A 349 17.73 5.80 -21.45
N SER A 350 16.78 4.96 -21.02
CA SER A 350 16.13 5.10 -19.71
C SER A 350 17.13 4.95 -18.55
N ILE A 351 18.03 3.96 -18.63
CA ILE A 351 19.10 3.75 -17.64
C ILE A 351 20.04 4.96 -17.61
N SER A 352 20.54 5.39 -18.77
CA SER A 352 21.47 6.53 -18.86
C SER A 352 20.83 7.83 -18.36
N PHE A 353 19.56 8.07 -18.71
CA PHE A 353 18.81 9.23 -18.24
C PHE A 353 18.68 9.22 -16.72
N THR A 354 18.35 8.07 -16.14
CA THR A 354 18.24 7.91 -14.67
C THR A 354 19.58 8.13 -13.99
N PHE A 355 20.68 7.58 -14.52
CA PHE A 355 22.03 7.79 -14.00
C PHE A 355 22.41 9.26 -14.00
N CYS A 356 22.25 9.95 -15.13
CA CYS A 356 22.58 11.37 -15.26
C CYS A 356 21.78 12.22 -14.27
N ARG A 357 20.48 11.98 -14.13
CA ARG A 357 19.63 12.70 -13.18
C ARG A 357 20.05 12.42 -11.73
N ALA A 358 20.28 11.17 -11.36
CA ALA A 358 20.71 10.83 -10.00
C ALA A 358 22.08 11.45 -9.66
N PHE A 359 23.03 11.42 -10.59
CA PHE A 359 24.38 11.95 -10.40
C PHE A 359 24.43 13.47 -10.33
N ILE A 360 23.81 14.18 -11.29
CA ILE A 360 23.86 15.65 -11.39
C ILE A 360 23.22 16.31 -10.16
N TYR A 361 22.08 15.78 -9.70
CA TYR A 361 21.35 16.32 -8.55
C TYR A 361 21.77 15.70 -7.21
N GLY A 362 22.73 14.75 -7.23
CA GLY A 362 23.24 14.06 -6.03
C GLY A 362 22.15 13.34 -5.22
N LEU A 363 21.10 12.84 -5.87
CA LEU A 363 19.88 12.34 -5.22
C LEU A 363 20.13 11.01 -4.48
N PRO A 364 19.37 10.71 -3.40
CA PRO A 364 19.35 9.38 -2.83
C PRO A 364 18.88 8.34 -3.88
N PRO A 365 19.37 7.09 -3.81
CA PRO A 365 19.20 6.12 -4.88
C PRO A 365 17.80 5.49 -4.97
N ALA A 366 17.05 5.46 -3.86
CA ALA A 366 15.73 4.83 -3.74
C ALA A 366 14.99 5.35 -2.48
N PRO A 367 13.65 5.22 -2.41
CA PRO A 367 12.88 5.53 -1.20
C PRO A 367 13.14 4.46 -0.13
N LEU A 368 14.06 4.76 0.80
CA LEU A 368 14.42 3.89 1.91
C LEU A 368 14.76 4.71 3.16
N LEU A 369 14.62 4.11 4.34
CA LEU A 369 15.05 4.70 5.60
C LEU A 369 16.57 4.55 5.81
N THR A 370 17.23 5.64 6.17
CA THR A 370 18.65 5.71 6.51
C THR A 370 18.85 5.99 8.00
N ALA A 371 20.02 5.63 8.54
CA ALA A 371 20.36 5.83 9.96
C ALA A 371 20.31 7.31 10.38
N GLU A 372 20.73 8.20 9.49
CA GLU A 372 20.50 9.63 9.60
C GLU A 372 19.38 10.01 8.64
N PRO A 373 18.29 10.65 9.10
CA PRO A 373 17.16 10.98 8.25
C PRO A 373 17.57 11.94 7.13
N ILE A 374 17.24 11.57 5.90
CA ILE A 374 17.41 12.46 4.74
C ILE A 374 16.37 13.58 4.85
N ALA A 375 16.79 14.82 4.58
CA ALA A 375 15.89 15.98 4.59
C ALA A 375 14.65 15.77 3.69
N PRO A 376 13.44 16.11 4.15
CA PRO A 376 12.20 15.89 3.40
C PRO A 376 12.21 16.48 1.98
N GLU A 377 12.84 17.64 1.79
CA GLU A 377 12.93 18.30 0.48
C GLU A 377 13.73 17.46 -0.52
N ARG A 378 14.77 16.75 -0.05
CA ARG A 378 15.56 15.87 -0.91
C ARG A 378 14.80 14.59 -1.26
N ILE A 379 14.01 14.06 -0.32
CA ILE A 379 13.12 12.92 -0.57
C ILE A 379 12.06 13.31 -1.60
N GLU A 380 11.42 14.48 -1.45
CA GLU A 380 10.46 15.00 -2.42
C GLU A 380 11.06 15.17 -3.81
N GLN A 381 12.25 15.77 -3.91
CA GLN A 381 12.97 15.89 -5.17
C GLN A 381 13.29 14.52 -5.79
N MET A 382 13.74 13.56 -5.00
CA MET A 382 13.98 12.19 -5.46
C MET A 382 12.70 11.52 -5.97
N LEU A 383 11.59 11.67 -5.24
CA LEU A 383 10.30 11.09 -5.65
C LEU A 383 9.86 11.65 -7.01
N ASN A 384 9.90 12.98 -7.15
CA ASN A 384 9.50 13.69 -8.37
C ASN A 384 10.41 13.36 -9.57
N ILE A 385 11.72 13.35 -9.36
CA ILE A 385 12.69 13.22 -10.46
C ILE A 385 12.92 11.76 -10.85
N LEU A 386 12.96 10.84 -9.89
CA LEU A 386 13.37 9.45 -10.12
C LEU A 386 12.22 8.46 -10.00
N VAL A 387 11.30 8.60 -9.04
CA VAL A 387 10.34 7.54 -8.68
C VAL A 387 9.07 7.59 -9.52
N ILE A 388 8.46 8.77 -9.68
CA ILE A 388 7.19 8.91 -10.41
C ILE A 388 7.39 9.16 -11.91
N SER A 389 8.57 9.65 -12.31
CA SER A 389 8.86 10.03 -13.69
C SER A 389 8.73 8.87 -14.69
N PRO A 390 7.94 9.01 -15.78
CA PRO A 390 7.81 7.99 -16.80
C PRO A 390 9.12 7.66 -17.54
N LEU A 391 10.05 8.60 -17.64
CA LEU A 391 11.27 8.40 -18.44
C LEU A 391 12.32 7.58 -17.68
N THR A 392 12.41 7.77 -16.36
CA THR A 392 13.36 7.04 -15.51
C THR A 392 12.87 5.63 -15.15
N ARG A 393 11.59 5.33 -15.37
CA ARG A 393 10.95 4.09 -14.92
C ARG A 393 10.50 3.15 -16.03
N ALA A 394 10.84 3.43 -17.29
CA ALA A 394 10.42 2.61 -18.42
C ALA A 394 11.12 1.22 -18.47
N SER A 395 12.27 1.07 -17.80
CA SER A 395 13.13 -0.10 -17.92
C SER A 395 12.49 -1.46 -17.58
N PRO A 396 11.68 -1.63 -16.51
CA PRO A 396 11.11 -2.94 -16.18
C PRO A 396 10.10 -3.44 -17.21
N VAL A 397 9.31 -2.53 -17.78
CA VAL A 397 8.33 -2.83 -18.83
C VAL A 397 9.02 -3.30 -20.11
N ILE A 398 10.12 -2.64 -20.49
CA ILE A 398 10.89 -3.03 -21.67
C ILE A 398 11.52 -4.42 -21.48
N VAL A 399 12.02 -4.73 -20.28
CA VAL A 399 12.52 -6.07 -19.95
C VAL A 399 11.37 -7.09 -20.03
N GLY A 400 10.20 -6.79 -19.47
CA GLY A 400 9.01 -7.63 -19.56
C GLY A 400 8.58 -7.94 -20.99
N PHE A 401 8.60 -6.94 -21.88
CA PHE A 401 8.36 -7.11 -23.31
C PHE A 401 9.34 -8.09 -23.97
N LEU A 402 10.64 -7.94 -23.72
CA LEU A 402 11.67 -8.81 -24.30
C LEU A 402 11.50 -10.26 -23.85
N PHE A 403 11.25 -10.48 -22.55
CA PHE A 403 11.00 -11.80 -22.01
C PHE A 403 9.67 -12.41 -22.50
N GLY A 404 8.62 -11.60 -22.66
CA GLY A 404 7.34 -12.07 -23.18
C GLY A 404 7.44 -12.61 -24.61
N ILE A 405 8.17 -11.92 -25.48
CA ILE A 405 8.48 -12.40 -26.84
C ILE A 405 9.34 -13.67 -26.80
N CYS A 406 10.33 -13.72 -25.91
CA CYS A 406 11.21 -14.88 -25.77
C CYS A 406 10.40 -16.11 -25.36
N MET A 407 9.61 -16.00 -24.29
CA MET A 407 8.74 -17.07 -23.79
C MET A 407 7.70 -17.51 -24.81
N TRP A 408 7.12 -16.58 -25.59
CA TRP A 408 6.16 -16.95 -26.64
C TRP A 408 6.79 -17.79 -27.75
N ASN A 409 7.97 -17.41 -28.22
CA ASN A 409 8.63 -18.10 -29.34
C ASN A 409 9.23 -19.45 -28.92
N GLU A 410 9.58 -19.60 -27.64
CA GLU A 410 10.27 -20.78 -27.10
C GLU A 410 9.34 -21.69 -26.29
N ASP A 411 8.04 -21.44 -26.31
CA ASP A 411 7.09 -22.17 -25.49
C ASP A 411 7.13 -23.68 -25.78
N GLY A 412 7.16 -24.48 -24.71
CA GLY A 412 7.28 -25.95 -24.78
C GLY A 412 8.70 -26.49 -25.06
N LEU A 413 9.71 -25.64 -25.31
CA LEU A 413 11.10 -26.10 -25.43
C LEU A 413 11.66 -26.51 -24.06
N ARG A 414 12.46 -27.58 -24.03
CA ARG A 414 13.21 -27.99 -22.82
C ARG A 414 14.69 -28.10 -23.15
N TYR A 415 15.51 -27.35 -22.43
CA TYR A 415 16.98 -27.35 -22.54
C TYR A 415 17.56 -28.64 -21.94
N LYS A 416 17.70 -29.69 -22.76
CA LYS A 416 18.21 -31.01 -22.34
C LYS A 416 19.68 -31.24 -22.69
N ASP A 417 20.21 -30.47 -23.62
CA ASP A 417 21.58 -30.55 -24.11
C ASP A 417 22.58 -29.89 -23.14
N ILE A 418 23.88 -30.17 -23.35
CA ILE A 418 24.96 -29.66 -22.50
C ILE A 418 24.99 -28.12 -22.53
N PHE A 419 24.79 -27.52 -23.70
CA PHE A 419 24.75 -26.06 -23.86
C PHE A 419 23.54 -25.44 -23.14
N GLY A 420 22.36 -26.07 -23.23
CA GLY A 420 21.18 -25.64 -22.49
C GLY A 420 21.33 -25.74 -20.97
N LYS A 421 22.01 -26.78 -20.45
CA LYS A 421 22.34 -26.90 -19.03
C LYS A 421 23.33 -25.82 -18.57
N LEU A 422 24.37 -25.54 -19.36
CA LEU A 422 25.33 -24.48 -19.07
C LEU A 422 24.64 -23.11 -19.05
N PHE A 423 23.79 -22.84 -20.04
CA PHE A 423 22.97 -21.62 -20.10
C PHE A 423 22.08 -21.46 -18.85
N THR A 424 21.41 -22.53 -18.44
CA THR A 424 20.57 -22.56 -17.23
C THR A 424 21.37 -22.19 -15.97
N VAL A 425 22.58 -22.76 -15.80
CA VAL A 425 23.45 -22.47 -14.66
C VAL A 425 23.91 -21.01 -14.67
N ILE A 426 24.39 -20.51 -15.82
CA ILE A 426 24.86 -19.12 -15.95
C ILE A 426 23.72 -18.14 -15.65
N MET A 427 22.54 -18.35 -16.24
CA MET A 427 21.37 -17.49 -16.01
C MET A 427 20.88 -17.56 -14.57
N THR A 428 20.97 -18.72 -13.92
CA THR A 428 20.64 -18.87 -12.50
C THR A 428 21.59 -18.05 -11.62
N ILE A 429 22.90 -18.18 -11.83
CA ILE A 429 23.92 -17.44 -11.06
C ILE A 429 23.74 -15.94 -11.27
N PHE A 430 23.53 -15.51 -12.53
CA PHE A 430 23.32 -14.11 -12.85
C PHE A 430 22.04 -13.56 -12.22
N SER A 431 20.91 -14.28 -12.33
CA SER A 431 19.63 -13.90 -11.71
C SER A 431 19.76 -13.78 -10.19
N ALA A 432 20.40 -14.76 -9.53
CA ALA A 432 20.63 -14.72 -8.09
C ALA A 432 21.54 -13.57 -7.67
N ALA A 433 22.65 -13.35 -8.37
CA ALA A 433 23.58 -12.25 -8.10
C ALA A 433 22.91 -10.87 -8.29
N ALA A 434 22.13 -10.70 -9.36
CA ALA A 434 21.39 -9.47 -9.63
C ALA A 434 20.33 -9.20 -8.54
N GLY A 435 19.57 -10.23 -8.14
CA GLY A 435 18.58 -10.12 -7.07
C GLY A 435 19.21 -9.77 -5.73
N LEU A 436 20.29 -10.45 -5.34
CA LEU A 436 21.04 -10.17 -4.11
C LEU A 436 21.66 -8.77 -4.13
N PHE A 437 22.21 -8.34 -5.28
CA PHE A 437 22.74 -6.99 -5.43
C PHE A 437 21.65 -5.94 -5.20
N VAL A 438 20.49 -6.07 -5.84
CA VAL A 438 19.38 -5.13 -5.66
C VAL A 438 18.92 -5.08 -4.21
N MET A 439 18.77 -6.24 -3.57
CA MET A 439 18.28 -6.32 -2.19
C MET A 439 19.25 -5.77 -1.16
N PHE A 440 20.56 -6.04 -1.28
CA PHE A 440 21.51 -5.83 -0.18
C PHE A 440 22.59 -4.78 -0.43
N SER A 441 22.80 -4.34 -1.66
CA SER A 441 23.92 -3.41 -1.95
C SER A 441 23.75 -2.01 -1.35
N LEU A 442 22.52 -1.63 -0.97
CA LEU A 442 22.26 -0.37 -0.25
C LEU A 442 22.42 -0.48 1.27
N LEU A 443 22.73 -1.65 1.83
CA LEU A 443 22.88 -1.79 3.29
C LEU A 443 23.92 -0.82 3.87
N PRO A 444 25.13 -0.65 3.29
CA PRO A 444 26.10 0.32 3.81
C PRO A 444 25.60 1.77 3.75
N PHE A 445 24.88 2.13 2.67
CA PHE A 445 24.28 3.46 2.53
C PHE A 445 23.16 3.66 3.55
N ALA A 446 22.34 2.65 3.80
CA ALA A 446 21.27 2.71 4.78
C ALA A 446 21.82 2.89 6.20
N THR A 447 22.89 2.18 6.57
CA THR A 447 23.46 2.24 7.93
C THR A 447 24.35 3.44 8.21
N SER A 448 24.93 4.07 7.18
CA SER A 448 25.87 5.20 7.36
C SER A 448 25.34 6.53 6.83
N SER A 449 24.25 6.51 6.05
CA SER A 449 23.73 7.65 5.29
C SER A 449 24.74 8.28 4.31
N ALA A 450 25.89 7.64 4.14
CA ALA A 450 27.00 8.08 3.31
C ALA A 450 27.21 7.07 2.18
N GLY A 451 27.35 7.58 0.96
CA GLY A 451 27.59 6.75 -0.21
C GLY A 451 28.32 7.54 -1.27
N HIS A 452 29.23 6.87 -1.97
CA HIS A 452 29.94 7.49 -3.08
C HIS A 452 28.93 7.88 -4.18
N PRO A 453 28.90 9.13 -4.69
CA PRO A 453 27.88 9.60 -5.63
C PRO A 453 27.74 8.72 -6.89
N LEU A 454 28.86 8.20 -7.41
CA LEU A 454 28.83 7.27 -8.54
C LEU A 454 28.09 5.96 -8.22
N PHE A 455 28.27 5.41 -7.02
CA PHE A 455 27.60 4.17 -6.63
C PHE A 455 26.10 4.39 -6.44
N LEU A 456 25.71 5.51 -5.81
CA LEU A 456 24.29 5.84 -5.63
C LEU A 456 23.60 6.07 -6.98
N ALA A 457 24.23 6.81 -7.90
CA ALA A 457 23.71 7.00 -9.24
C ALA A 457 23.65 5.69 -10.05
N PHE A 458 24.66 4.82 -9.89
CA PHE A 458 24.67 3.49 -10.49
C PHE A 458 23.50 2.65 -9.97
N TYR A 459 23.31 2.57 -8.66
CA TYR A 459 22.18 1.83 -8.10
C TYR A 459 20.85 2.40 -8.60
N ALA A 460 20.67 3.73 -8.52
CA ALA A 460 19.45 4.40 -8.98
C ALA A 460 19.07 4.03 -10.42
N ALA A 461 20.07 3.91 -11.31
CA ALA A 461 19.88 3.58 -12.71
C ALA A 461 19.66 2.08 -12.99
N PHE A 462 20.36 1.19 -12.27
CA PHE A 462 20.41 -0.23 -12.59
C PHE A 462 19.52 -1.12 -11.72
N HIS A 463 19.07 -0.68 -10.53
CA HIS A 463 18.32 -1.57 -9.63
C HIS A 463 17.01 -2.07 -10.26
N ARG A 464 16.27 -1.20 -10.96
CA ARG A 464 14.98 -1.54 -11.60
C ARG A 464 15.13 -2.59 -12.70
N PRO A 465 15.98 -2.40 -13.74
CA PRO A 465 16.17 -3.41 -14.76
C PRO A 465 16.82 -4.69 -14.23
N LEU A 466 17.77 -4.59 -13.28
CA LEU A 466 18.40 -5.78 -12.70
C LEU A 466 17.39 -6.63 -11.94
N TRP A 467 16.49 -6.01 -11.18
CA TRP A 467 15.41 -6.71 -10.50
C TRP A 467 14.45 -7.38 -11.48
N ALA A 468 14.01 -6.65 -12.50
CA ALA A 468 13.14 -7.19 -13.55
C ALA A 468 13.80 -8.39 -14.26
N ILE A 469 15.08 -8.28 -14.64
CA ILE A 469 15.81 -9.37 -15.28
C ILE A 469 15.96 -10.55 -14.32
N SER A 470 16.28 -10.31 -13.04
CA SER A 470 16.40 -11.37 -12.03
C SER A 470 15.09 -12.16 -11.91
N LEU A 471 13.98 -11.45 -11.68
CA LEU A 471 12.65 -12.02 -11.48
C LEU A 471 12.14 -12.77 -12.71
N LEU A 472 12.27 -12.17 -13.90
CA LEU A 472 11.79 -12.78 -15.14
C LEU A 472 12.70 -13.92 -15.63
N SER A 473 14.00 -13.86 -15.36
CA SER A 473 14.89 -15.01 -15.59
C SER A 473 14.52 -16.18 -14.69
N PHE A 474 14.20 -15.93 -13.41
CA PHE A 474 13.72 -16.98 -12.51
C PHE A 474 12.42 -17.61 -13.04
N LEU A 475 11.45 -16.79 -13.45
CA LEU A 475 10.20 -17.27 -14.04
C LEU A 475 10.44 -18.09 -15.32
N TYR A 476 11.27 -17.58 -16.22
CA TYR A 476 11.65 -18.24 -17.47
C TYR A 476 12.30 -19.61 -17.20
N LEU A 477 13.31 -19.66 -16.34
CA LEU A 477 13.98 -20.92 -15.97
C LEU A 477 13.01 -21.90 -15.32
N SER A 478 12.09 -21.39 -14.48
CA SER A 478 11.04 -22.18 -13.84
C SER A 478 10.11 -22.83 -14.88
N HIS A 479 9.68 -22.07 -15.89
CA HIS A 479 8.85 -22.58 -17.00
C HIS A 479 9.55 -23.70 -17.79
N HIS A 480 10.84 -23.55 -18.06
CA HIS A 480 11.62 -24.55 -18.80
C HIS A 480 12.09 -25.77 -17.96
N GLY A 481 11.57 -25.92 -16.73
CA GLY A 481 11.77 -27.11 -15.90
C GLY A 481 12.88 -27.01 -14.85
N SER A 482 13.47 -25.83 -14.66
CA SER A 482 14.31 -25.56 -13.49
C SER A 482 13.43 -25.33 -12.26
N PHE A 483 13.96 -25.57 -11.05
CA PHE A 483 13.24 -25.31 -9.78
C PHE A 483 11.86 -25.99 -9.69
N ALA A 484 11.74 -27.26 -10.09
CA ALA A 484 10.47 -27.99 -10.16
C ALA A 484 9.58 -27.88 -8.90
N TRP A 485 10.19 -27.91 -7.70
CA TRP A 485 9.47 -27.75 -6.43
C TRP A 485 8.84 -26.36 -6.29
N ILE A 486 9.58 -25.30 -6.61
CA ILE A 486 9.07 -23.93 -6.51
C ILE A 486 8.02 -23.70 -7.61
N HIS A 487 8.25 -24.21 -8.81
CA HIS A 487 7.27 -24.16 -9.90
C HIS A 487 5.94 -24.80 -9.50
N ALA A 488 5.97 -25.97 -8.84
CA ALA A 488 4.77 -26.65 -8.37
C ALA A 488 3.98 -25.80 -7.36
N ILE A 489 4.67 -25.06 -6.48
CA ILE A 489 4.02 -24.12 -5.55
C ILE A 489 3.41 -22.95 -6.34
N LEU A 490 4.19 -22.30 -7.21
CA LEU A 490 3.76 -21.11 -7.97
C LEU A 490 2.60 -21.38 -8.93
N THR A 491 2.42 -22.63 -9.37
CA THR A 491 1.34 -23.03 -10.29
C THR A 491 0.05 -23.47 -9.58
N TRP A 492 -0.06 -23.23 -8.27
CA TRP A 492 -1.24 -23.64 -7.50
C TRP A 492 -2.52 -22.92 -7.97
N ARG A 493 -3.65 -23.65 -7.99
CA ARG A 493 -4.95 -23.16 -8.51
C ARG A 493 -5.46 -21.90 -7.81
N ILE A 494 -5.13 -21.74 -6.52
CA ILE A 494 -5.60 -20.63 -5.70
C ILE A 494 -5.07 -19.27 -6.20
N PHE A 495 -3.90 -19.24 -6.86
CA PHE A 495 -3.32 -18.00 -7.35
C PHE A 495 -4.05 -17.43 -8.56
N SER A 496 -4.83 -18.21 -9.29
CA SER A 496 -5.55 -17.72 -10.47
C SER A 496 -6.64 -16.68 -10.16
N PRO A 497 -7.56 -16.88 -9.19
CA PRO A 497 -8.48 -15.81 -8.79
C PRO A 497 -7.78 -14.66 -8.06
N LEU A 498 -6.73 -14.94 -7.27
CA LEU A 498 -5.99 -13.90 -6.54
C LEU A 498 -5.23 -12.95 -7.48
N SER A 499 -4.55 -13.47 -8.50
CA SER A 499 -3.81 -12.65 -9.47
C SER A 499 -4.72 -11.70 -10.26
N LYS A 500 -5.94 -12.15 -10.59
CA LYS A 500 -6.96 -11.30 -11.24
C LYS A 500 -7.33 -10.07 -10.41
N LEU A 501 -7.25 -10.19 -9.08
CA LEU A 501 -7.60 -9.14 -8.11
C LEU A 501 -6.39 -8.33 -7.64
N THR A 502 -5.16 -8.82 -7.83
CA THR A 502 -3.93 -8.20 -7.30
C THR A 502 -3.82 -6.71 -7.62
N TRP A 503 -4.11 -6.29 -8.87
CA TRP A 503 -4.05 -4.88 -9.24
C TRP A 503 -5.08 -4.01 -8.53
N ILE A 504 -6.30 -4.51 -8.29
CA ILE A 504 -7.30 -3.78 -7.50
C ILE A 504 -6.87 -3.76 -6.03
N ALA A 505 -6.36 -4.88 -5.50
CA ALA A 505 -5.88 -4.98 -4.13
C ALA A 505 -4.70 -4.02 -3.87
N LEU A 506 -3.78 -3.85 -4.82
CA LEU A 506 -2.67 -2.89 -4.72
C LEU A 506 -3.14 -1.45 -4.54
N ILE A 507 -4.13 -1.03 -5.31
CA ILE A 507 -4.66 0.34 -5.26
C ILE A 507 -5.35 0.60 -3.92
N VAL A 508 -6.05 -0.40 -3.39
CA VAL A 508 -6.84 -0.28 -2.15
C VAL A 508 -5.97 -0.43 -0.89
N ALA A 509 -4.80 -1.06 -1.01
CA ALA A 509 -3.93 -1.34 0.12
C ALA A 509 -3.43 -0.09 0.83
N GLU A 510 -3.04 0.95 0.09
CA GLU A 510 -2.60 2.23 0.68
C GLU A 510 -3.69 2.84 1.58
N PRO A 511 -4.93 3.09 1.11
CA PRO A 511 -6.02 3.55 1.96
C PRO A 511 -6.27 2.68 3.20
N ILE A 512 -6.17 1.35 3.07
CA ILE A 512 -6.36 0.43 4.20
C ILE A 512 -5.26 0.60 5.24
N ILE A 513 -3.99 0.66 4.81
CA ILE A 513 -2.85 0.82 5.71
C ILE A 513 -2.92 2.17 6.41
N LEU A 514 -3.24 3.24 5.68
CA LEU A 514 -3.42 4.57 6.24
C LEU A 514 -4.55 4.55 7.28
N PHE A 515 -5.74 4.06 6.92
CA PHE A 515 -6.87 3.98 7.85
C PHE A 515 -6.52 3.20 9.12
N PHE A 516 -5.82 2.07 8.99
CA PHE A 516 -5.42 1.23 10.12
C PHE A 516 -4.54 1.99 11.13
N PHE A 517 -3.56 2.78 10.66
CA PHE A 517 -2.63 3.48 11.54
C PHE A 517 -3.14 4.86 12.00
N SER A 518 -3.76 5.63 11.10
CA SER A 518 -4.26 6.97 11.43
C SER A 518 -5.56 6.92 12.24
N GLY A 519 -6.34 5.82 12.15
CA GLY A 519 -7.55 5.61 12.95
C GLY A 519 -7.29 5.23 14.41
N LEU A 520 -6.03 5.09 14.83
CA LEU A 520 -5.69 4.76 16.21
C LEU A 520 -5.85 5.99 17.12
N ASN A 521 -6.39 5.80 18.32
CA ASN A 521 -6.50 6.88 19.32
C ASN A 521 -5.15 7.27 19.95
N ARG A 522 -4.16 6.38 19.89
CA ARG A 522 -2.80 6.60 20.41
C ARG A 522 -1.78 5.92 19.50
N PRO A 523 -0.53 6.42 19.47
CA PRO A 523 0.53 5.78 18.70
C PRO A 523 0.67 4.30 19.09
N SER A 524 0.92 3.46 18.10
CA SER A 524 1.11 2.03 18.32
C SER A 524 2.54 1.73 18.78
N HIS A 525 2.69 0.73 19.65
CA HIS A 525 4.02 0.22 19.97
C HIS A 525 4.47 -0.76 18.87
N ALA A 526 5.51 -0.39 18.14
CA ALA A 526 6.05 -1.17 17.04
C ALA A 526 6.91 -2.33 17.56
N THR A 527 6.61 -3.53 17.09
CA THR A 527 7.37 -4.76 17.28
C THR A 527 7.36 -5.52 15.96
N ASN A 528 8.29 -6.46 15.77
CA ASN A 528 8.27 -7.32 14.58
C ASN A 528 6.93 -8.05 14.43
N TRP A 529 6.33 -8.50 15.53
CA TRP A 529 5.03 -9.18 15.52
C TRP A 529 3.87 -8.25 15.18
N SER A 530 3.82 -7.04 15.76
CA SER A 530 2.76 -6.08 15.42
C SER A 530 2.86 -5.62 13.97
N ALA A 531 4.06 -5.44 13.43
CA ALA A 531 4.27 -5.15 12.01
C ALA A 531 3.80 -6.30 11.10
N ILE A 532 4.12 -7.56 11.45
CA ILE A 532 3.65 -8.74 10.70
C ILE A 532 2.13 -8.86 10.76
N TYR A 533 1.50 -8.67 11.94
CA TYR A 533 0.05 -8.70 12.06
C TYR A 533 -0.62 -7.60 11.24
N ALA A 534 -0.06 -6.39 11.26
CA ALA A 534 -0.53 -5.29 10.42
C ALA A 534 -0.41 -5.64 8.92
N ALA A 535 0.73 -6.20 8.47
CA ALA A 535 0.94 -6.62 7.08
C ALA A 535 -0.03 -7.73 6.62
N VAL A 536 -0.26 -8.75 7.44
CA VAL A 536 -1.20 -9.84 7.14
C VAL A 536 -2.63 -9.31 7.10
N SER A 537 -3.00 -8.44 8.05
CA SER A 537 -4.34 -7.82 8.08
C SER A 537 -4.58 -6.93 6.87
N ALA A 538 -3.61 -6.05 6.53
CA ALA A 538 -3.69 -5.18 5.37
C ALA A 538 -3.78 -5.98 4.07
N SER A 539 -2.98 -7.04 3.90
CA SER A 539 -3.02 -7.91 2.73
C SER A 539 -4.38 -8.61 2.59
N THR A 540 -4.91 -9.14 3.69
CA THR A 540 -6.18 -9.87 3.71
C THR A 540 -7.35 -8.92 3.41
N MET A 541 -7.40 -7.76 4.08
CA MET A 541 -8.43 -6.75 3.86
C MET A 541 -8.37 -6.18 2.44
N SER A 542 -7.17 -6.00 1.88
CA SER A 542 -7.00 -5.53 0.49
C SER A 542 -7.61 -6.50 -0.50
N TYR A 543 -7.40 -7.81 -0.35
CA TYR A 543 -8.02 -8.81 -1.23
C TYR A 543 -9.53 -8.93 -1.03
N LEU A 544 -10.02 -8.84 0.21
CA LEU A 544 -11.47 -8.87 0.49
C LEU A 544 -12.18 -7.67 -0.14
N LEU A 545 -11.64 -6.46 0.04
CA LEU A 545 -12.21 -5.26 -0.53
C LEU A 545 -12.05 -5.22 -2.06
N ALA A 546 -10.91 -5.70 -2.59
CA ALA A 546 -10.73 -5.87 -4.03
C ALA A 546 -11.76 -6.82 -4.65
N LEU A 547 -12.08 -7.93 -3.97
CA LEU A 547 -13.12 -8.86 -4.41
C LEU A 547 -14.50 -8.18 -4.41
N MET A 548 -14.83 -7.41 -3.38
CA MET A 548 -16.08 -6.64 -3.33
C MET A 548 -16.15 -5.62 -4.47
N ILE A 549 -15.09 -4.82 -4.68
CA ILE A 549 -15.02 -3.84 -5.77
C ILE A 549 -15.11 -4.53 -7.13
N ASP A 550 -14.47 -5.69 -7.33
CA ASP A 550 -14.55 -6.43 -8.59
C ASP A 550 -15.97 -6.93 -8.88
N ILE A 551 -16.64 -7.54 -7.90
CA ILE A 551 -17.98 -8.13 -8.03
C ILE A 551 -19.07 -7.06 -8.16
N PHE A 552 -19.07 -6.05 -7.29
CA PHE A 552 -20.16 -5.08 -7.20
C PHE A 552 -19.97 -3.88 -8.10
N LEU A 553 -18.75 -3.59 -8.57
CA LEU A 553 -18.47 -2.37 -9.33
C LEU A 553 -17.79 -2.64 -10.67
N SER A 554 -16.59 -3.22 -10.66
CA SER A 554 -15.74 -3.33 -11.86
C SER A 554 -16.37 -4.20 -12.94
N ARG A 555 -16.77 -5.44 -12.62
CA ARG A 555 -17.37 -6.38 -13.58
C ARG A 555 -18.72 -5.92 -14.12
N PRO A 556 -19.67 -5.45 -13.29
CA PRO A 556 -20.94 -4.93 -13.80
C PRO A 556 -20.74 -3.75 -14.75
N ILE A 557 -19.93 -2.77 -14.38
CA ILE A 557 -19.67 -1.59 -15.22
C ILE A 557 -18.99 -2.00 -16.53
N ARG A 558 -17.97 -2.87 -16.47
CA ARG A 558 -17.29 -3.37 -17.67
C ARG A 558 -18.23 -4.09 -18.62
N CYS A 559 -19.13 -4.92 -18.10
CA CYS A 559 -20.13 -5.63 -18.89
C CYS A 559 -21.13 -4.68 -19.57
N LEU A 560 -21.52 -3.60 -18.89
CA LEU A 560 -22.42 -2.59 -19.46
C LEU A 560 -21.75 -1.73 -20.53
N LEU A 561 -20.46 -1.42 -20.36
CA LEU A 561 -19.69 -0.60 -21.30
C LEU A 561 -19.19 -1.38 -22.52
N ASP A 562 -19.01 -2.68 -22.42
CA ASP A 562 -18.46 -3.52 -23.49
C ASP A 562 -19.39 -4.67 -23.88
N ARG A 563 -20.05 -4.54 -25.06
CA ARG A 563 -20.99 -5.55 -25.56
C ARG A 563 -20.34 -6.92 -25.82
N GLU A 564 -19.04 -6.99 -26.05
CA GLU A 564 -18.35 -8.27 -26.23
C GLU A 564 -18.20 -9.06 -24.93
N GLU A 565 -18.15 -8.39 -23.77
CA GLU A 565 -18.19 -9.08 -22.48
C GLU A 565 -19.51 -9.84 -22.31
N VAL A 566 -20.63 -9.28 -22.79
CA VAL A 566 -21.98 -9.86 -22.69
C VAL A 566 -22.04 -11.26 -23.32
N HIS A 567 -21.35 -11.48 -24.45
CA HIS A 567 -21.27 -12.82 -25.05
C HIS A 567 -20.60 -13.83 -24.11
N ARG A 568 -19.51 -13.42 -23.44
CA ARG A 568 -18.85 -14.26 -22.44
C ARG A 568 -19.68 -14.45 -21.16
N TYR A 569 -20.62 -13.56 -20.85
CA TYR A 569 -21.60 -13.76 -19.76
C TYR A 569 -22.64 -14.81 -20.11
N LYS A 570 -23.05 -14.91 -21.39
CA LYS A 570 -23.97 -15.95 -21.87
C LYS A 570 -23.34 -17.34 -21.83
N GLU A 571 -22.06 -17.46 -22.23
CA GLU A 571 -21.30 -18.72 -22.11
C GLU A 571 -21.11 -19.17 -20.66
N ALA A 572 -20.98 -18.22 -19.72
CA ALA A 572 -20.83 -18.53 -18.30
C ALA A 572 -22.13 -18.97 -17.61
N GLN A 573 -23.30 -18.78 -18.25
CA GLN A 573 -24.59 -19.30 -17.77
C GLN A 573 -24.85 -20.74 -18.21
N SER A 574 -24.22 -21.18 -19.32
CA SER A 574 -24.39 -22.54 -19.85
C SER A 574 -23.50 -23.59 -19.17
N ASP A 575 -22.54 -23.16 -18.36
CA ASP A 575 -21.63 -23.98 -17.53
C ASP A 575 -22.04 -23.96 -16.05
#